data_AF-A0A7K0ZUQ4-F1
#
_entry.id   AF-A0A7K0ZUQ4-F1
#
_cell.length_a   1.000
_cell.length_b   1.000
_cell.length_c   1.000
_cell.angle_alpha   90.00
_cell.angle_beta   90.00
_cell.angle_gamma   90.00
#
_symmetry.space_group_name_H-M   'P 1'
#
loop_
_entity.id
_entity.type
_entity.pdbx_description
1 polymer ?
#
loop_
_entity_poly.entity_id
_entity_poly.type
_entity_poly.pdbx_seq_one_letter_code
_entity_poly.pdbx_strand_id
1 'polypeptide(L)'
;SNGNVHGAPVAYVLDFLAIVAADVASISERRTDRFLDKARNHGLPPFLAHDPGVDSGLMIAQYTQAAIVSELKRLAVPASVDSIPSSAMQEDHVSMGWSAARKLRRSVDGLTRVVAIELMTAARALELRAPLTPSPASAAVIGLLRSHGVEGPGPDRHLSPEIEAAVGLVASGAVLSTVEEEIGSLR
;
A
#
# COMPACT_ATOMS: atom_id res chain seq x y z
N SER A 1 43.79 3.46 -10.67
CA SER A 1 42.74 3.70 -9.66
C SER A 1 41.51 4.28 -10.36
N ASN A 2 40.29 3.87 -9.99
CA ASN A 2 39.04 4.39 -10.56
C ASN A 2 37.95 4.54 -9.48
N GLY A 3 36.84 5.19 -9.82
CA GLY A 3 35.73 5.50 -8.90
C GLY A 3 34.50 4.57 -9.03
N ASN A 4 34.63 3.38 -9.60
CA ASN A 4 33.47 2.51 -9.88
C ASN A 4 32.75 2.00 -8.61
N VAL A 5 33.38 2.12 -7.44
CA VAL A 5 32.77 1.81 -6.15
C VAL A 5 31.78 2.89 -5.67
N HIS A 6 31.73 4.05 -6.34
CA HIS A 6 30.86 5.16 -5.95
C HIS A 6 29.39 4.88 -6.28
N GLY A 7 28.59 4.71 -5.23
CA GLY A 7 27.19 4.30 -5.33
C GLY A 7 26.19 5.37 -5.79
N ALA A 8 26.63 6.54 -6.24
CA ALA A 8 25.74 7.67 -6.55
C ALA A 8 24.63 7.33 -7.57
N PRO A 9 24.90 6.66 -8.70
CA PRO A 9 23.85 6.31 -9.67
C PRO A 9 22.74 5.45 -9.05
N VAL A 10 23.11 4.51 -8.18
CA VAL A 10 22.14 3.65 -7.47
C VAL A 10 21.40 4.44 -6.40
N ALA A 11 22.09 5.27 -5.63
CA ALA A 11 21.48 6.11 -4.60
C ALA A 11 20.35 7.00 -5.16
N TYR A 12 20.59 7.64 -6.31
CA TYR A 12 19.60 8.48 -6.97
C TYR A 12 18.35 7.71 -7.37
N VAL A 13 18.50 6.52 -7.95
CA VAL A 13 17.37 5.68 -8.34
C VAL A 13 16.57 5.23 -7.12
N LEU A 14 17.24 4.83 -6.04
CA LEU A 14 16.57 4.41 -4.81
C LEU A 14 15.76 5.54 -4.17
N ASP A 15 16.28 6.77 -4.19
CA ASP A 15 15.56 7.95 -3.72
C ASP A 15 14.37 8.32 -4.59
N PHE A 16 14.53 8.23 -5.91
CA PHE A 16 13.42 8.43 -6.84
C PHE A 16 12.30 7.41 -6.61
N LEU A 17 12.63 6.14 -6.40
CA LEU A 17 11.64 5.11 -6.07
C LEU A 17 10.92 5.40 -4.75
N ALA A 18 11.59 5.97 -3.75
CA ALA A 18 10.94 6.33 -2.49
C ALA A 18 9.93 7.47 -2.65
N ILE A 19 10.23 8.44 -3.55
CA ILE A 19 9.30 9.51 -3.93
C ILE A 19 8.05 8.92 -4.61
N VAL A 20 8.25 8.08 -5.62
CA VAL A 20 7.14 7.45 -6.37
C VAL A 20 6.29 6.56 -5.46
N ALA A 21 6.90 5.79 -4.55
CA ALA A 21 6.16 4.96 -3.60
C ALA A 21 5.23 5.80 -2.70
N ALA A 22 5.69 6.96 -2.24
CA ALA A 22 4.87 7.87 -1.42
C ALA A 22 3.69 8.46 -2.22
N ASP A 23 3.90 8.80 -3.50
CA ASP A 23 2.85 9.32 -4.38
C ASP A 23 1.79 8.26 -4.69
N VAL A 24 2.21 7.04 -5.08
CA VAL A 24 1.30 5.92 -5.33
C VAL A 24 0.49 5.57 -4.08
N ALA A 25 1.13 5.56 -2.91
CA ALA A 25 0.43 5.35 -1.64
C ALA A 25 -0.60 6.46 -1.37
N SER A 26 -0.24 7.71 -1.65
CA SER A 26 -1.16 8.85 -1.45
C SER A 26 -2.41 8.72 -2.32
N ILE A 27 -2.30 8.34 -3.60
CA ILE A 27 -3.49 8.17 -4.45
C ILE A 27 -4.31 6.92 -4.05
N SER A 28 -3.66 5.83 -3.63
CA SER A 28 -4.33 4.62 -3.11
C SER A 28 -5.20 4.92 -1.89
N GLU A 29 -4.66 5.70 -0.96
CA GLU A 29 -5.40 6.12 0.23
C GLU A 29 -6.56 7.06 -0.13
N ARG A 30 -6.40 7.96 -1.11
CA ARG A 30 -7.53 8.78 -1.61
C ARG A 30 -8.64 7.96 -2.28
N ARG A 31 -8.31 6.84 -2.93
CA ARG A 31 -9.33 5.91 -3.47
C ARG A 31 -10.06 5.18 -2.35
N THR A 32 -9.34 4.77 -1.30
CA THR A 32 -9.92 4.19 -0.09
C THR A 32 -10.90 5.17 0.57
N ASP A 33 -10.46 6.41 0.81
CA ASP A 33 -11.28 7.52 1.33
C ASP A 33 -12.59 7.71 0.55
N ARG A 34 -12.54 7.60 -0.79
CA ARG A 34 -13.72 7.72 -1.64
C ARG A 34 -14.76 6.62 -1.39
N PHE A 35 -14.36 5.38 -1.08
CA PHE A 35 -15.30 4.31 -0.74
C PHE A 35 -15.97 4.55 0.62
N LEU A 36 -15.24 5.15 1.56
CA LEU A 36 -15.69 5.32 2.94
C LEU A 36 -16.60 6.54 3.12
N ASP A 37 -16.46 7.54 2.26
CA ASP A 37 -17.27 8.75 2.32
C ASP A 37 -18.65 8.56 1.67
N LYS A 38 -19.71 8.61 2.49
CA LYS A 38 -21.11 8.53 2.08
C LYS A 38 -21.50 9.54 0.99
N ALA A 39 -20.87 10.71 0.94
CA ALA A 39 -21.15 11.72 -0.07
C ALA A 39 -20.57 11.36 -1.46
N ARG A 40 -19.57 10.47 -1.51
CA ARG A 40 -18.81 10.12 -2.73
C ARG A 40 -18.88 8.65 -3.13
N ASN A 41 -19.36 7.77 -2.26
CA ASN A 41 -19.30 6.31 -2.44
C ASN A 41 -20.49 5.71 -3.23
N HIS A 42 -21.39 6.54 -3.76
CA HIS A 42 -22.53 6.14 -4.60
C HIS A 42 -23.46 5.13 -3.91
N GLY A 43 -24.01 5.51 -2.76
CA GLY A 43 -25.08 4.78 -2.08
C GLY A 43 -24.63 3.68 -1.12
N LEU A 44 -23.32 3.57 -0.85
CA LEU A 44 -22.80 2.64 0.14
C LEU A 44 -22.95 3.22 1.57
N PRO A 45 -23.05 2.37 2.60
CA PRO A 45 -23.01 2.82 3.99
C PRO A 45 -21.73 3.63 4.29
N PRO A 46 -21.80 4.64 5.18
CA PRO A 46 -20.60 5.37 5.62
C PRO A 46 -19.58 4.37 6.21
N PHE A 47 -18.31 4.57 5.87
CA PHE A 47 -17.19 3.71 6.28
C PHE A 47 -17.34 2.22 5.92
N LEU A 48 -18.29 1.88 5.03
CA LEU A 48 -18.70 0.51 4.74
C LEU A 48 -19.12 -0.28 6.00
N ALA A 49 -19.63 0.43 7.01
CA ALA A 49 -20.13 -0.15 8.25
C ALA A 49 -21.37 -1.01 8.01
N HIS A 50 -21.57 -2.03 8.86
CA HIS A 50 -22.75 -2.90 8.81
C HIS A 50 -23.97 -2.24 9.42
N ASP A 51 -23.87 -1.74 10.66
CA ASP A 51 -24.86 -0.86 11.29
C ASP A 51 -24.27 0.52 11.64
N PRO A 52 -24.40 1.52 10.74
CA PRO A 52 -23.81 2.85 10.94
C PRO A 52 -24.25 3.53 12.25
N GLY A 53 -23.26 3.88 13.08
CA GLY A 53 -23.48 4.53 14.38
C GLY A 53 -23.22 3.59 15.56
N VAL A 54 -23.34 2.29 15.34
CA VAL A 54 -22.86 1.24 16.26
C VAL A 54 -21.52 0.71 15.78
N ASP A 55 -21.44 0.36 14.50
CA ASP A 55 -20.22 -0.10 13.82
C ASP A 55 -19.48 1.08 13.15
N SER A 56 -18.15 1.03 13.23
CA SER A 56 -17.23 1.95 12.56
C SER A 56 -16.74 1.45 11.20
N GLY A 57 -16.97 0.17 10.87
CA GLY A 57 -16.54 -0.43 9.61
C GLY A 57 -15.03 -0.29 9.41
N LEU A 58 -14.62 0.28 8.27
CA LEU A 58 -13.21 0.44 7.91
C LEU A 58 -12.61 1.82 8.26
N MET A 59 -13.28 2.60 9.11
CA MET A 59 -12.79 3.93 9.52
C MET A 59 -11.34 3.89 10.05
N ILE A 60 -11.04 2.97 10.98
CA ILE A 60 -9.70 2.87 11.59
C ILE A 60 -8.67 2.26 10.64
N ALA A 61 -9.11 1.43 9.68
CA ALA A 61 -8.22 0.95 8.61
C ALA A 61 -7.71 2.14 7.77
N GLN A 62 -8.59 3.10 7.45
CA GLN A 62 -8.17 4.33 6.77
C GLN A 62 -7.21 5.17 7.62
N TYR A 63 -7.42 5.28 8.94
CA TYR A 63 -6.50 6.03 9.81
C TYR A 63 -5.09 5.44 9.77
N THR A 64 -5.01 4.11 9.80
CA THR A 64 -3.76 3.36 9.65
C THR A 64 -3.10 3.68 8.30
N GLN A 65 -3.87 3.63 7.22
CA GLN A 65 -3.40 3.95 5.87
C GLN A 65 -2.88 5.39 5.77
N ALA A 66 -3.62 6.37 6.29
CA ALA A 66 -3.24 7.78 6.29
C ALA A 66 -1.97 8.05 7.10
N ALA A 67 -1.81 7.39 8.25
CA ALA A 67 -0.61 7.49 9.08
C ALA A 67 0.63 6.95 8.32
N ILE A 68 0.49 5.80 7.66
CA ILE A 68 1.55 5.21 6.83
C ILE A 68 1.92 6.17 5.70
N VAL A 69 0.95 6.67 4.93
CA VAL A 69 1.19 7.64 3.84
C VAL A 69 1.93 8.88 4.35
N SER A 70 1.61 9.38 5.55
CA SER A 70 2.32 10.50 6.18
C SER A 70 3.80 10.17 6.48
N GLU A 71 4.10 8.97 6.99
CA GLU A 71 5.48 8.50 7.18
C GLU A 71 6.22 8.35 5.84
N LEU A 72 5.56 7.82 4.80
CA LEU A 72 6.15 7.67 3.47
C LEU A 72 6.60 9.00 2.87
N LYS A 73 5.84 10.08 3.09
CA LYS A 73 6.22 11.44 2.67
C LYS A 73 7.50 11.92 3.35
N ARG A 74 7.77 11.51 4.60
CA ARG A 74 9.04 11.80 5.29
C ARG A 74 10.18 10.95 4.75
N LEU A 75 9.94 9.69 4.43
CA LEU A 75 10.93 8.80 3.81
C LEU A 75 11.26 9.17 2.36
N ALA A 76 10.41 9.96 1.69
CA ALA A 76 10.64 10.47 0.35
C ALA A 76 11.74 11.55 0.28
N VAL A 77 12.16 12.13 1.42
CA VAL A 77 13.29 13.07 1.43
C VAL A 77 14.55 12.33 0.95
N PRO A 78 15.24 12.82 -0.09
CA PRO A 78 16.42 12.15 -0.65
C PRO A 78 17.54 12.06 0.38
N ALA A 79 18.15 10.88 0.52
CA ALA A 79 19.39 10.71 1.29
C ALA A 79 20.62 11.01 0.42
N SER A 80 20.52 10.81 -0.89
CA SER A 80 21.60 10.95 -1.87
C SER A 80 22.06 12.38 -2.12
N VAL A 81 21.36 13.38 -1.56
CA VAL A 81 21.75 14.79 -1.61
C VAL A 81 22.73 15.15 -0.49
N ASP A 82 22.90 14.26 0.49
CA ASP A 82 23.85 14.44 1.58
C ASP A 82 25.21 13.80 1.22
N SER A 83 26.28 14.38 1.75
CA SER A 83 27.65 13.88 1.65
C SER A 83 28.49 14.50 2.75
N ILE A 84 29.08 13.66 3.60
CA ILE A 84 29.96 14.08 4.68
C ILE A 84 31.36 13.53 4.39
N PRO A 85 32.36 14.40 4.13
CA PRO A 85 33.73 13.98 3.90
C PRO A 85 34.26 13.12 5.04
N SER A 86 34.95 12.04 4.67
CA SER A 86 35.52 11.09 5.61
C SER A 86 37.02 10.88 5.32
N SER A 87 37.71 10.15 6.19
CA SER A 87 39.06 9.64 5.93
C SER A 87 40.07 10.73 5.53
N ALA A 88 40.06 11.86 6.25
CA ALA A 88 40.94 13.01 5.99
C ALA A 88 40.94 13.46 4.51
N MET A 89 39.74 13.58 3.91
CA MET A 89 39.50 14.00 2.52
C MET A 89 39.87 12.98 1.44
N GLN A 90 40.20 11.73 1.79
CA GLN A 90 40.30 10.65 0.79
C GLN A 90 38.92 10.26 0.25
N GLU A 91 37.89 10.33 1.10
CA GLU A 91 36.48 10.14 0.73
C GLU A 91 35.75 11.47 0.89
N ASP A 92 36.11 12.45 0.05
CA ASP A 92 35.59 13.82 0.10
C ASP A 92 34.16 13.96 -0.46
N HIS A 93 33.70 12.99 -1.24
CA HIS A 93 32.34 12.93 -1.76
C HIS A 93 31.77 11.50 -1.75
N VAL A 94 30.63 11.30 -1.09
CA VAL A 94 29.95 10.00 -0.95
C VAL A 94 28.49 10.07 -1.38
N SER A 95 27.86 8.91 -1.58
CA SER A 95 26.52 8.83 -2.19
C SER A 95 25.37 8.69 -1.20
N MET A 96 25.67 8.33 0.06
CA MET A 96 24.67 7.94 1.06
C MET A 96 23.69 6.84 0.59
N GLY A 97 24.08 6.01 -0.40
CA GLY A 97 23.20 5.04 -1.05
C GLY A 97 22.62 3.97 -0.12
N TRP A 98 23.32 3.61 0.96
CA TRP A 98 22.79 2.69 1.97
C TRP A 98 21.59 3.26 2.72
N SER A 99 21.62 4.56 3.04
CA SER A 99 20.50 5.25 3.67
C SER A 99 19.29 5.33 2.72
N ALA A 100 19.54 5.60 1.43
CA ALA A 100 18.52 5.55 0.38
C ALA A 100 17.87 4.16 0.28
N ALA A 101 18.67 3.09 0.29
CA ALA A 101 18.17 1.71 0.25
C ALA A 101 17.31 1.35 1.48
N ARG A 102 17.77 1.70 2.68
CA ARG A 102 17.05 1.40 3.93
C ARG A 102 15.71 2.11 4.03
N LYS A 103 15.65 3.38 3.64
CA LYS A 103 14.38 4.12 3.64
C LYS A 103 13.44 3.62 2.55
N LEU A 104 13.94 3.31 1.35
CA LEU A 104 13.12 2.69 0.30
C LEU A 104 12.52 1.36 0.76
N ARG A 105 13.28 0.51 1.45
CA ARG A 105 12.76 -0.76 2.00
C ARG A 105 11.57 -0.53 2.94
N ARG A 106 11.62 0.48 3.81
CA ARG A 106 10.48 0.87 4.65
C ARG A 106 9.34 1.46 3.81
N SER A 107 9.65 2.21 2.75
CA SER A 107 8.63 2.75 1.86
C SER A 107 7.86 1.68 1.09
N VAL A 108 8.54 0.64 0.63
CA VAL A 108 7.90 -0.51 -0.04
C VAL A 108 6.97 -1.24 0.92
N ASP A 109 7.41 -1.54 2.15
CA ASP A 109 6.56 -2.16 3.18
C ASP A 109 5.30 -1.32 3.47
N GLY A 110 5.48 0.00 3.66
CA GLY A 110 4.35 0.91 3.85
C GLY A 110 3.40 0.97 2.66
N LEU A 111 3.91 1.00 1.43
CA LEU A 111 3.09 0.98 0.22
C LEU A 111 2.30 -0.34 0.11
N THR A 112 2.91 -1.48 0.39
CA THR A 112 2.24 -2.78 0.41
C THR A 112 1.05 -2.78 1.39
N ARG A 113 1.24 -2.23 2.59
CA ARG A 113 0.16 -2.07 3.59
C ARG A 113 -0.96 -1.16 3.11
N VAL A 114 -0.61 -0.05 2.46
CA VAL A 114 -1.58 0.89 1.92
C VAL A 114 -2.43 0.25 0.81
N VAL A 115 -1.81 -0.51 -0.09
CA VAL A 115 -2.51 -1.25 -1.16
C VAL A 115 -3.38 -2.37 -0.60
N ALA A 116 -2.91 -3.10 0.43
CA ALA A 116 -3.68 -4.16 1.07
C ALA A 116 -4.99 -3.63 1.70
N ILE A 117 -4.92 -2.48 2.38
CA ILE A 117 -6.12 -1.82 2.96
C ILE A 117 -7.08 -1.38 1.85
N GLU A 118 -6.57 -0.81 0.75
CA GLU A 118 -7.40 -0.47 -0.40
C GLU A 118 -8.09 -1.71 -1.00
N LEU A 119 -7.35 -2.81 -1.14
CA LEU A 119 -7.87 -4.09 -1.65
C LEU A 119 -9.02 -4.62 -0.81
N MET A 120 -8.84 -4.67 0.52
CA MET A 120 -9.89 -5.05 1.47
C MET A 120 -11.12 -4.14 1.35
N THR A 121 -10.89 -2.84 1.23
CA THR A 121 -11.96 -1.83 1.10
C THR A 121 -12.75 -2.03 -0.19
N ALA A 122 -12.07 -2.23 -1.32
CA ALA A 122 -12.69 -2.45 -2.62
C ALA A 122 -13.50 -3.76 -2.63
N ALA A 123 -12.96 -4.84 -2.06
CA ALA A 123 -13.67 -6.12 -1.93
C ALA A 123 -14.97 -5.97 -1.12
N ARG A 124 -14.89 -5.36 0.07
CA ARG A 124 -16.06 -5.10 0.93
C ARG A 124 -17.09 -4.20 0.23
N ALA A 125 -16.63 -3.17 -0.48
CA ALA A 125 -17.49 -2.27 -1.23
C ALA A 125 -18.23 -2.98 -2.38
N LEU A 126 -17.57 -3.91 -3.08
CA LEU A 126 -18.19 -4.69 -4.15
C LEU A 126 -19.28 -5.62 -3.61
N GLU A 127 -19.02 -6.34 -2.52
CA GLU A 127 -20.01 -7.22 -1.90
C GLU A 127 -21.24 -6.46 -1.36
N LEU A 128 -21.05 -5.24 -0.84
CA LEU A 128 -22.15 -4.36 -0.42
C LEU A 128 -23.02 -3.85 -1.57
N ARG A 129 -22.65 -4.09 -2.83
CA ARG A 129 -23.44 -3.74 -4.01
C ARG A 129 -24.36 -4.86 -4.51
N ALA A 130 -24.53 -5.93 -3.73
CA ALA A 130 -25.50 -6.97 -4.05
C ALA A 130 -26.88 -6.36 -4.41
N PRO A 131 -27.56 -6.86 -5.46
CA PRO A 131 -27.30 -8.10 -6.20
C PRO A 131 -26.32 -7.96 -7.39
N LEU A 132 -25.60 -6.84 -7.55
CA LEU A 132 -24.59 -6.74 -8.61
C LEU A 132 -23.46 -7.75 -8.37
N THR A 133 -23.01 -8.39 -9.45
CA THR A 133 -21.93 -9.38 -9.40
C THR A 133 -20.61 -8.78 -9.90
N PRO A 134 -19.48 -9.01 -9.20
CA PRO A 134 -18.17 -8.60 -9.67
C PRO A 134 -17.78 -9.34 -10.97
N SER A 135 -16.83 -8.77 -11.72
CA SER A 135 -16.20 -9.45 -12.85
C SER A 135 -15.41 -10.69 -12.37
N PRO A 136 -15.08 -11.65 -13.26
CA PRO A 136 -14.35 -12.87 -12.88
C PRO A 136 -13.06 -12.58 -12.08
N ALA A 137 -12.22 -11.65 -12.55
CA ALA A 137 -10.99 -11.26 -11.85
C ALA A 137 -11.26 -10.73 -10.42
N SER A 138 -12.23 -9.81 -10.26
CA SER A 138 -12.56 -9.25 -8.95
C SER A 138 -13.20 -10.29 -8.04
N ALA A 139 -14.01 -11.20 -8.58
CA ALA A 139 -14.61 -12.30 -7.85
C ALA A 139 -13.53 -13.28 -7.33
N ALA A 140 -12.53 -13.60 -8.15
CA ALA A 140 -11.42 -14.47 -7.77
C ALA A 140 -10.60 -13.86 -6.62
N VAL A 141 -10.31 -12.55 -6.69
CA VAL A 141 -9.60 -11.83 -5.61
C VAL A 141 -10.44 -11.76 -4.33
N ILE A 142 -11.76 -11.53 -4.42
CA ILE A 142 -12.64 -11.61 -3.24
C ILE A 142 -12.57 -13.02 -2.64
N GLY A 143 -12.67 -14.07 -3.46
CA GLY A 143 -12.53 -15.46 -3.02
C GLY A 143 -11.20 -15.74 -2.31
N LEU A 144 -10.09 -15.23 -2.86
CA LEU A 144 -8.75 -15.33 -2.24
C LEU A 144 -8.71 -14.67 -0.86
N LEU A 145 -9.29 -13.48 -0.71
CA LEU A 145 -9.35 -12.79 0.58
C LEU A 145 -10.14 -13.61 1.61
N ARG A 146 -11.31 -14.12 1.23
CA ARG A 146 -12.17 -14.92 2.12
C ARG A 146 -11.48 -16.22 2.55
N SER A 147 -10.76 -16.88 1.64
CA SER A 147 -10.03 -18.12 1.97
C SER A 147 -8.84 -17.90 2.91
N HIS A 148 -8.38 -16.67 3.07
CA HIS A 148 -7.28 -16.29 3.96
C HIS A 148 -7.74 -15.55 5.22
N GLY A 149 -9.03 -15.64 5.56
CA GLY A 149 -9.57 -15.09 6.81
C GLY A 149 -9.76 -13.58 6.81
N VAL A 150 -9.64 -12.91 5.65
CA VAL A 150 -10.15 -11.55 5.48
C VAL A 150 -11.65 -11.67 5.28
N GLU A 151 -12.46 -11.09 6.14
CA GLU A 151 -13.91 -11.27 6.12
C GLU A 151 -14.62 -10.15 5.33
N GLY A 152 -15.83 -10.45 4.84
CA GLY A 152 -16.66 -9.50 4.09
C GLY A 152 -17.44 -8.52 4.97
N PRO A 153 -18.55 -7.95 4.43
CA PRO A 153 -19.49 -7.14 5.18
C PRO A 153 -20.03 -7.86 6.41
N GLY A 154 -20.13 -7.15 7.52
CA GLY A 154 -20.51 -7.68 8.82
C GLY A 154 -20.16 -6.70 9.94
N PRO A 155 -20.56 -7.01 11.19
CA PRO A 155 -20.30 -6.16 12.35
C PRO A 155 -18.80 -5.94 12.60
N ASP A 156 -18.49 -4.94 13.43
CA ASP A 156 -17.11 -4.62 13.78
C ASP A 156 -16.37 -5.79 14.43
N ARG A 157 -15.08 -5.88 14.12
CA ARG A 157 -14.17 -6.91 14.60
C ARG A 157 -12.73 -6.40 14.58
N HIS A 158 -11.82 -7.17 15.17
CA HIS A 158 -10.41 -6.81 15.23
C HIS A 158 -9.77 -6.93 13.83
N LEU A 159 -9.53 -5.80 13.17
CA LEU A 159 -9.07 -5.76 11.77
C LEU A 159 -7.58 -6.08 11.57
N SER A 160 -6.73 -5.96 12.60
CA SER A 160 -5.28 -6.10 12.43
C SER A 160 -4.85 -7.45 11.80
N PRO A 161 -5.37 -8.61 12.22
CA PRO A 161 -5.03 -9.89 11.60
C PRO A 161 -5.44 -9.97 10.12
N GLU A 162 -6.58 -9.38 9.76
CA GLU A 162 -7.07 -9.35 8.38
C GLU A 162 -6.20 -8.44 7.51
N ILE A 163 -5.78 -7.29 8.05
CA ILE A 163 -4.85 -6.39 7.37
C ILE A 163 -3.52 -7.12 7.13
N GLU A 164 -2.95 -7.79 8.12
CA GLU A 164 -1.69 -8.55 7.94
C GLU A 164 -1.85 -9.72 6.96
N ALA A 165 -3.00 -10.40 6.94
CA ALA A 165 -3.29 -11.44 5.95
C ALA A 165 -3.33 -10.86 4.53
N ALA A 166 -4.03 -9.74 4.32
CA ALA A 166 -4.07 -9.06 3.03
C ALA A 166 -2.69 -8.54 2.61
N VAL A 167 -1.90 -8.02 3.56
CA VAL A 167 -0.50 -7.62 3.33
C VAL A 167 0.34 -8.80 2.82
N GLY A 168 0.20 -9.98 3.43
CA GLY A 168 0.89 -11.19 3.00
C GLY A 168 0.51 -11.59 1.56
N LEU A 169 -0.76 -11.47 1.19
CA LEU A 169 -1.24 -11.77 -0.18
C LEU A 169 -0.70 -10.77 -1.22
N VAL A 170 -0.63 -9.49 -0.89
CA VAL A 170 -0.04 -8.47 -1.77
C VAL A 170 1.47 -8.67 -1.89
N ALA A 171 2.15 -8.88 -0.77
CA ALA A 171 3.62 -9.04 -0.71
C ALA A 171 4.12 -10.28 -1.46
N SER A 172 3.36 -11.39 -1.40
CA SER A 172 3.69 -12.64 -2.09
C SER A 172 3.40 -12.61 -3.59
N GLY A 173 2.65 -11.61 -4.07
CA GLY A 173 2.17 -11.56 -5.46
C GLY A 173 0.94 -12.43 -5.72
N ALA A 174 0.39 -13.10 -4.69
CA ALA A 174 -0.76 -14.01 -4.83
C ALA A 174 -1.98 -13.33 -5.45
N VAL A 175 -2.22 -12.05 -5.15
CA VAL A 175 -3.32 -11.27 -5.75
C VAL A 175 -3.16 -11.17 -7.27
N LEU A 176 -1.96 -10.87 -7.75
CA LEU A 176 -1.67 -10.76 -9.18
C LEU A 176 -1.79 -12.12 -9.85
N SER A 177 -1.16 -13.16 -9.29
CA SER A 177 -1.24 -14.52 -9.83
C SER A 177 -2.68 -15.02 -9.92
N THR A 178 -3.51 -14.76 -8.90
CA THR A 178 -4.93 -15.15 -8.91
C THR A 178 -5.70 -14.47 -10.04
N VAL A 179 -5.44 -13.19 -10.31
CA VAL A 179 -6.06 -12.49 -11.43
C VAL A 179 -5.58 -13.06 -12.76
N GLU A 180 -4.28 -13.27 -12.93
CA GLU A 180 -3.72 -13.77 -14.19
C GLU A 180 -4.11 -15.22 -14.49
N GLU A 181 -4.32 -16.05 -13.47
CA GLU A 181 -4.87 -17.40 -13.62
C GLU A 181 -6.32 -17.38 -14.11
N GLU A 182 -7.11 -16.40 -13.67
CA GLU A 182 -8.53 -16.29 -14.00
C GLU A 182 -8.77 -15.67 -15.40
N ILE A 183 -8.04 -14.59 -15.74
CA ILE A 183 -8.31 -13.81 -16.97
C ILE A 183 -7.15 -13.77 -17.96
N GLY A 184 -6.06 -14.49 -17.69
CA GLY A 184 -4.81 -14.42 -18.45
C GLY A 184 -3.93 -13.23 -18.03
N SER A 185 -2.73 -13.17 -18.60
CA SER A 185 -1.73 -12.16 -18.20
C SER A 185 -2.19 -10.73 -18.49
N LEU A 186 -1.95 -9.84 -17.53
CA LEU A 186 -2.25 -8.42 -17.65
C LEU A 186 -1.27 -7.77 -18.63
N ARG A 187 -1.79 -7.06 -19.63
CA ARG A 187 -1.00 -6.36 -20.67
C ARG A 187 -0.75 -4.91 -20.33
#